data_AF-A0A2G2MLF1-F1
#
_entry.id   AF-A0A2G2MLF1-F1
#
_cell.length_a   1.000
_cell.length_b   1.000
_cell.length_c   1.000
_cell.angle_alpha   90.00
_cell.angle_beta   90.00
_cell.angle_gamma   90.00
#
_symmetry.space_group_name_H-M   'P 1'
#
loop_
_entity.id
_entity.type
_entity.pdbx_description
1 polymer ?
#
loop_
_entity_poly.entity_id
_entity_poly.type
_entity_poly.pdbx_seq_one_letter_code
_entity_poly.pdbx_strand_id
1 'polypeptide(L)'
;MIELINIADDGSLSINRLELRGVAPYDKIIKRIRKLPNDKAGHKKILNLKELFYIRQMGDAMLNRNIYAAFGEKERHTKICADTQMPSDWIRDDLVRWGIKKYVEIQNDYVPSAAMLNSLEQGLMLQARGVKAMNETIELLIEKIEKAKVLLDDPNLTEEDLKKHESSITTLSETLYKSMERNQKITKSTPESLKAIEDLKRIVRAEESKSKEITGGKRKGNREDPKKK
;
A
#
# COMPACT_ATOMS: atom_id res chain seq x y z
N MET A 1 -11.79 -2.67 12.90
CA MET A 1 -11.96 -1.37 12.20
C MET A 1 -11.03 -0.39 12.88
N ILE A 2 -9.97 0.10 12.23
CA ILE A 2 -9.01 0.99 12.88
C ILE A 2 -9.72 2.33 13.14
N GLU A 3 -9.86 2.71 14.42
CA GLU A 3 -10.46 3.98 14.80
C GLU A 3 -9.61 5.12 14.22
N LEU A 4 -10.20 5.94 13.33
CA LEU A 4 -9.52 7.03 12.63
C LEU A 4 -9.10 8.16 13.58
N ILE A 5 -9.76 8.30 14.73
CA ILE A 5 -9.63 9.40 15.67
C ILE A 5 -9.56 8.82 17.08
N ASN A 6 -8.58 9.26 17.88
CA ASN A 6 -8.50 9.00 19.30
C ASN A 6 -8.76 10.31 20.07
N ILE A 7 -9.51 10.21 21.16
CA ILE A 7 -9.76 11.30 22.09
C ILE A 7 -8.97 10.97 23.34
N ALA A 8 -7.95 11.77 23.66
CA ALA A 8 -7.21 11.60 24.91
C ALA A 8 -8.06 12.05 26.10
N ASP A 9 -7.71 11.58 27.30
CA ASP A 9 -8.45 11.87 28.55
C ASP A 9 -8.51 13.37 28.89
N ASP A 10 -7.59 14.17 28.32
CA ASP A 10 -7.56 15.63 28.44
C ASP A 10 -8.50 16.36 27.45
N GLY A 11 -9.25 15.64 26.63
CA GLY A 11 -10.15 16.17 25.61
C GLY A 11 -9.46 16.56 24.30
N SER A 12 -8.17 16.27 24.13
CA SER A 12 -7.46 16.51 22.87
C SER A 12 -7.81 15.46 21.80
N LEU A 13 -8.04 15.93 20.58
CA LEU A 13 -8.28 15.07 19.42
C LEU A 13 -6.97 14.74 18.73
N SER A 14 -6.72 13.45 18.49
CA SER A 14 -5.62 12.99 17.67
C SER A 14 -6.13 12.07 16.56
N ILE A 15 -5.61 12.25 15.35
CA ILE A 15 -5.94 11.34 14.24
C ILE A 15 -5.00 10.14 14.34
N ASN A 16 -5.54 8.93 14.46
CA ASN A 16 -4.77 7.69 14.58
C ASN A 16 -4.09 7.25 13.27
N ARG A 17 -4.39 7.94 12.17
CA ARG A 17 -3.74 7.78 10.88
C ARG A 17 -2.65 8.84 10.68
N LEU A 18 -1.39 8.40 10.68
CA LEU A 18 -0.23 9.27 10.47
C LEU A 18 -0.33 10.04 9.14
N GLU A 19 -0.90 9.42 8.11
CA GLU A 19 -1.02 10.01 6.76
C GLU A 19 -1.96 11.23 6.74
N LEU A 20 -2.94 11.26 7.63
CA LEU A 20 -3.91 12.35 7.75
C LEU A 20 -3.46 13.41 8.76
N ARG A 21 -2.66 13.03 9.76
CA ARG A 21 -2.17 13.91 10.84
C ARG A 21 -1.25 15.04 10.32
N GLY A 22 -0.53 14.81 9.22
CA GLY A 22 0.35 15.81 8.58
C GLY A 22 -0.33 16.72 7.56
N VAL A 23 -1.63 16.51 7.29
CA VAL A 23 -2.33 17.17 6.19
C VAL A 23 -2.97 18.46 6.70
N ALA A 24 -2.58 19.60 6.11
CA ALA A 24 -2.95 20.94 6.57
C ALA A 24 -4.43 21.16 6.96
N PRO A 25 -5.45 20.72 6.19
CA PRO A 25 -6.83 20.86 6.60
C PRO A 25 -7.18 20.09 7.88
N TYR A 26 -6.65 18.88 8.08
CA TYR A 26 -6.92 18.08 9.28
C TYR A 26 -6.27 18.70 10.53
N ASP A 27 -5.03 19.14 10.43
CA ASP A 27 -4.34 19.83 11.52
C ASP A 27 -5.07 21.11 11.95
N LYS A 28 -5.54 21.90 10.96
CA LYS A 28 -6.35 23.10 11.22
C LYS A 28 -7.70 22.77 11.84
N ILE A 29 -8.35 21.69 11.41
CA ILE A 29 -9.62 21.22 12.01
C ILE A 29 -9.40 20.76 13.44
N ILE A 30 -8.33 20.04 13.78
CA ILE A 30 -8.06 19.62 15.16
C ILE A 30 -7.82 20.84 16.06
N LYS A 31 -7.05 21.82 15.58
CA LYS A 31 -6.61 22.96 16.38
C LYS A 31 -7.65 24.07 16.52
N ARG A 32 -8.59 24.23 15.58
CA ARG A 32 -9.56 25.34 15.63
C ARG A 32 -10.47 25.27 16.85
N ILE A 33 -10.89 26.44 17.33
CA ILE A 33 -11.86 26.57 18.44
C ILE A 33 -13.18 27.01 17.82
N ARG A 34 -14.20 26.16 17.90
CA ARG A 34 -15.56 26.49 17.50
C ARG A 34 -16.53 26.07 18.59
N LYS A 35 -17.48 26.94 18.88
CA LYS A 35 -18.47 26.75 19.93
C LYS A 35 -19.65 25.93 19.42
N LEU A 36 -20.19 25.08 20.28
CA LEU A 36 -21.50 24.44 20.11
C LEU A 36 -22.35 24.73 21.37
N PRO A 37 -23.68 24.57 21.32
CA PRO A 37 -24.54 24.72 22.51
C PRO A 37 -24.05 23.88 23.71
N ASN A 38 -23.53 22.69 23.44
CA ASN A 38 -23.00 21.74 24.45
C ASN A 38 -21.47 21.85 24.66
N ASP A 39 -20.80 22.76 23.94
CA ASP A 39 -19.38 23.12 24.08
C ASP A 39 -19.21 24.63 23.89
N LYS A 40 -19.75 25.41 24.84
CA LYS A 40 -19.83 26.88 24.77
C LYS A 40 -18.45 27.55 24.69
N ALA A 41 -17.40 26.87 25.13
CA ALA A 41 -16.02 27.35 25.07
C ALA A 41 -15.25 26.81 23.84
N GLY A 42 -15.74 25.76 23.17
CA GLY A 42 -15.08 25.13 22.02
C GLY A 42 -13.82 24.34 22.37
N HIS A 43 -13.57 24.13 23.66
CA HIS A 43 -12.37 23.45 24.16
C HIS A 43 -12.54 21.93 24.20
N LYS A 44 -13.78 21.43 24.23
CA LYS A 44 -14.06 19.98 24.18
C LYS A 44 -13.94 19.41 22.76
N LYS A 45 -13.71 20.27 21.76
CA LYS A 45 -13.49 19.90 20.35
C LYS A 45 -14.60 19.03 19.76
N ILE A 46 -15.81 19.09 20.32
CA ILE A 46 -16.94 18.21 19.93
C ILE A 46 -17.31 18.44 18.46
N LEU A 47 -17.34 19.70 18.04
CA LEU A 47 -17.63 20.02 16.64
C LEU A 47 -16.54 19.47 15.71
N ASN A 48 -15.28 19.62 16.10
CA ASN A 48 -14.13 19.20 15.31
C ASN A 48 -14.14 17.69 15.10
N LEU A 49 -14.50 16.92 16.13
CA LEU A 49 -14.72 15.48 16.03
C LEU A 49 -15.81 15.14 15.02
N LYS A 50 -16.97 15.81 15.12
CA LYS A 50 -18.10 15.63 14.20
C LYS A 50 -17.73 16.00 12.76
N GLU A 51 -16.96 17.07 12.57
CA GLU A 51 -16.45 17.50 11.27
C GLU A 51 -15.50 16.46 10.66
N LEU A 52 -14.62 15.84 11.47
CA LEU A 52 -13.73 14.77 11.00
C LEU A 52 -14.51 13.49 10.64
N PHE A 53 -15.52 13.11 11.43
CA PHE A 53 -16.43 12.02 11.06
C PHE A 53 -17.20 12.34 9.78
N TYR A 54 -17.71 13.56 9.64
CA TYR A 54 -18.38 14.02 8.43
C TYR A 54 -17.47 13.91 7.21
N ILE A 55 -16.21 14.36 7.31
CA ILE A 55 -15.21 14.26 6.24
C ILE A 55 -15.02 12.80 5.80
N ARG A 56 -14.86 11.88 6.76
CA ARG A 56 -14.71 10.44 6.48
C ARG A 56 -15.93 9.89 5.75
N GLN A 57 -17.13 10.08 6.30
CA GLN A 57 -18.36 9.52 5.72
C GLN A 57 -18.65 10.09 4.34
N MET A 58 -18.41 11.39 4.14
CA MET A 58 -18.61 12.04 2.86
C MET A 58 -17.57 11.57 1.83
N GLY A 59 -16.30 11.43 2.22
CA GLY A 59 -15.23 10.92 1.38
C GLY A 59 -15.43 9.47 0.97
N ASP A 60 -15.78 8.59 1.93
CA ASP A 60 -16.09 7.18 1.66
C ASP A 60 -17.31 7.04 0.73
N ALA A 61 -18.31 7.92 0.86
CA ALA A 61 -19.46 7.96 -0.04
C ALA A 61 -19.09 8.40 -1.47
N MET A 62 -18.12 9.31 -1.63
CA MET A 62 -17.60 9.70 -2.96
C MET A 62 -16.80 8.57 -3.63
N LEU A 63 -16.20 7.68 -2.83
CA LEU A 63 -15.48 6.50 -3.29
C LEU A 63 -16.36 5.26 -3.44
N ASN A 64 -17.67 5.39 -3.23
CA ASN A 64 -18.65 4.29 -3.25
C ASN A 64 -18.36 3.16 -2.21
N ARG A 65 -17.92 3.54 -1.00
CA ARG A 65 -17.48 2.60 0.06
C ARG A 65 -18.40 2.52 1.27
N ASN A 66 -19.51 3.26 1.29
CA ASN A 66 -20.47 3.22 2.39
C ASN A 66 -21.93 3.40 1.92
N ILE A 67 -22.86 3.24 2.86
CA ILE A 67 -24.30 3.29 2.62
C ILE A 67 -24.80 4.61 2.02
N TYR A 68 -24.04 5.70 2.17
CA TYR A 68 -24.47 7.01 1.68
C TYR A 68 -24.13 7.27 0.20
N ALA A 69 -23.37 6.37 -0.43
CA ALA A 69 -22.99 6.49 -1.83
C ALA A 69 -24.20 6.44 -2.78
N ALA A 70 -25.26 5.73 -2.40
CA ALA A 70 -26.50 5.63 -3.17
C ALA A 70 -27.31 6.94 -3.24
N PHE A 71 -27.03 7.90 -2.36
CA PHE A 71 -27.74 9.18 -2.33
C PHE A 71 -27.03 10.26 -3.14
N GLY A 72 -27.83 11.15 -3.74
CA GLY A 72 -27.34 12.39 -4.36
C GLY A 72 -26.70 13.32 -3.31
N GLU A 73 -25.81 14.23 -3.75
CA GLU A 73 -24.96 15.02 -2.84
C GLU A 73 -25.73 15.77 -1.75
N LYS A 74 -26.86 16.40 -2.12
CA LYS A 74 -27.70 17.17 -1.17
C LYS A 74 -28.31 16.28 -0.09
N GLU A 75 -28.88 15.15 -0.49
CA GLU A 75 -29.48 14.18 0.44
C GLU A 75 -28.41 13.51 1.31
N ARG A 76 -27.27 13.17 0.71
CA ARG A 76 -26.10 12.62 1.38
C ARG A 76 -25.60 13.54 2.49
N HIS A 77 -25.47 14.84 2.21
CA HIS A 77 -25.10 15.83 3.22
C HIS A 77 -26.09 15.82 4.40
N THR A 78 -27.40 15.89 4.13
CA THR A 78 -28.44 15.88 5.16
C THR A 78 -28.38 14.62 6.03
N LYS A 79 -28.25 13.44 5.42
CA LYS A 79 -28.19 12.16 6.14
C LYS A 79 -26.93 12.03 7.00
N ILE A 80 -25.76 12.37 6.45
CA ILE A 80 -24.51 12.32 7.22
C ILE A 80 -24.54 13.33 8.37
N CYS A 81 -25.09 14.54 8.16
CA CYS A 81 -25.25 15.52 9.25
C CYS A 81 -26.14 14.99 10.38
N ALA A 82 -27.26 14.30 10.05
CA ALA A 82 -28.10 13.66 11.05
C ALA A 82 -27.34 12.58 11.84
N ASP A 83 -26.63 11.68 11.14
CA ASP A 83 -25.93 10.55 11.79
C ASP A 83 -24.70 11.00 12.59
N THR A 84 -24.05 12.09 12.18
CA THR A 84 -22.94 12.72 12.92
C THR A 84 -23.44 13.73 13.97
N GLN A 85 -24.75 13.89 14.12
CA GLN A 85 -25.39 14.82 15.04
C GLN A 85 -24.89 16.27 14.88
N MET A 86 -24.67 16.70 13.65
CA MET A 86 -24.37 18.09 13.32
C MET A 86 -25.62 18.97 13.49
N PRO A 87 -25.47 20.27 13.78
CA PRO A 87 -26.60 21.19 13.74
C PRO A 87 -27.32 21.14 12.39
N SER A 88 -28.64 21.26 12.38
CA SER A 88 -29.46 21.12 11.16
C SER A 88 -29.22 22.23 10.13
N ASP A 89 -28.74 23.38 10.58
CA ASP A 89 -28.36 24.54 9.78
C ASP A 89 -26.86 24.57 9.46
N TRP A 90 -26.11 23.54 9.87
CA TRP A 90 -24.67 23.50 9.65
C TRP A 90 -24.33 23.34 8.18
N ILE A 91 -23.46 24.22 7.70
CA ILE A 91 -22.93 24.19 6.34
C ILE A 91 -21.42 23.96 6.41
N ARG A 92 -20.93 23.00 5.62
CA ARG A 92 -19.50 22.74 5.47
C ARG A 92 -18.78 23.99 4.95
N ASP A 93 -17.76 24.43 5.70
CA ASP A 93 -16.85 25.49 5.27
C ASP A 93 -15.78 24.96 4.30
N ASP A 94 -14.98 25.87 3.75
CA ASP A 94 -13.94 25.52 2.78
C ASP A 94 -12.88 24.59 3.36
N LEU A 95 -12.61 24.69 4.67
CA LEU A 95 -11.65 23.83 5.34
C LEU A 95 -12.13 22.36 5.36
N VAL A 96 -13.41 22.15 5.65
CA VAL A 96 -14.05 20.82 5.61
C VAL A 96 -14.12 20.29 4.18
N ARG A 97 -14.48 21.14 3.21
CA ARG A 97 -14.47 20.75 1.77
C ARG A 97 -13.08 20.31 1.32
N TRP A 98 -12.04 21.05 1.72
CA TRP A 98 -10.66 20.68 1.44
C TRP A 98 -10.24 19.40 2.15
N GLY A 99 -10.71 19.19 3.38
CA GLY A 99 -10.52 17.94 4.12
C GLY A 99 -11.10 16.73 3.38
N ILE A 100 -12.31 16.84 2.82
CA ILE A 100 -12.94 15.79 1.99
C ILE A 100 -12.13 15.53 0.74
N LYS A 101 -11.75 16.58 0.00
CA LYS A 101 -10.94 16.43 -1.21
C LYS A 101 -9.63 15.71 -0.89
N LYS A 102 -8.92 16.13 0.15
CA LYS A 102 -7.67 15.49 0.60
C LYS A 102 -7.89 14.08 1.12
N TYR A 103 -9.03 13.78 1.76
CA TYR A 103 -9.39 12.42 2.14
C TYR A 103 -9.42 11.51 0.91
N VAL A 104 -10.20 11.91 -0.10
CA VAL A 104 -10.40 11.16 -1.34
C VAL A 104 -9.07 11.01 -2.09
N GLU A 105 -8.30 12.10 -2.21
CA GLU A 105 -6.94 12.07 -2.78
C GLU A 105 -6.07 11.07 -2.02
N ILE A 106 -5.97 11.12 -0.70
CA ILE A 106 -5.13 10.20 0.08
C ILE A 106 -5.62 8.75 -0.05
N GLN A 107 -6.94 8.51 -0.06
CA GLN A 107 -7.48 7.17 -0.23
C GLN A 107 -7.27 6.61 -1.65
N ASN A 108 -7.05 7.46 -2.65
CA ASN A 108 -6.73 7.08 -4.02
C ASN A 108 -5.20 7.03 -4.28
N ASP A 109 -4.45 7.99 -3.75
CA ASP A 109 -3.02 8.24 -3.97
C ASP A 109 -2.11 7.51 -2.96
N TYR A 110 -2.61 7.01 -1.82
CA TYR A 110 -1.80 6.22 -0.87
C TYR A 110 -1.81 4.71 -1.19
N VAL A 111 -2.40 4.30 -2.32
CA VAL A 111 -2.47 2.91 -2.79
C VAL A 111 -1.54 2.57 -3.98
N PRO A 112 -0.88 3.49 -4.73
CA PRO A 112 0.06 3.09 -5.77
C PRO A 112 1.30 2.38 -5.21
N SER A 113 1.98 2.96 -4.22
CA SER A 113 3.26 2.42 -3.71
C SER A 113 3.08 1.10 -2.97
N ALA A 114 2.01 0.98 -2.17
CA ALA A 114 1.69 -0.24 -1.43
C ALA A 114 1.10 -1.34 -2.34
N ALA A 115 0.22 -1.00 -3.30
CA ALA A 115 -0.27 -2.00 -4.26
C ALA A 115 0.82 -2.44 -5.24
N MET A 116 1.74 -1.55 -5.61
CA MET A 116 2.91 -1.88 -6.43
C MET A 116 3.91 -2.72 -5.64
N LEU A 117 4.15 -2.43 -4.35
CA LEU A 117 4.94 -3.29 -3.46
C LEU A 117 4.33 -4.69 -3.33
N ASN A 118 3.02 -4.79 -3.06
CA ASN A 118 2.34 -6.09 -3.00
C ASN A 118 2.38 -6.84 -4.34
N SER A 119 2.20 -6.14 -5.46
CA SER A 119 2.30 -6.72 -6.80
C SER A 119 3.70 -7.23 -7.11
N LEU A 120 4.74 -6.48 -6.72
CA LEU A 120 6.14 -6.88 -6.86
C LEU A 120 6.50 -8.04 -5.95
N GLU A 121 6.00 -8.06 -4.71
CA GLU A 121 6.17 -9.17 -3.76
C GLU A 121 5.51 -10.45 -4.28
N GLN A 122 4.28 -10.36 -4.81
CA GLN A 122 3.62 -11.48 -5.47
C GLN A 122 4.36 -11.95 -6.73
N GLY A 123 4.86 -11.01 -7.55
CA GLY A 123 5.68 -11.32 -8.73
C GLY A 123 6.97 -12.06 -8.37
N LEU A 124 7.67 -11.62 -7.33
CA LEU A 124 8.86 -12.29 -6.80
C LEU A 124 8.54 -13.67 -6.21
N MET A 125 7.45 -13.81 -5.46
CA MET A 125 7.03 -15.10 -4.92
C MET A 125 6.69 -16.10 -6.04
N LEU A 126 6.05 -15.64 -7.12
CA LEU A 126 5.77 -16.46 -8.30
C LEU A 126 7.06 -16.86 -9.03
N GLN A 127 8.02 -15.94 -9.18
CA GLN A 127 9.33 -16.24 -9.75
C GLN A 127 10.08 -17.28 -8.90
N ALA A 128 10.11 -17.10 -7.57
CA ALA A 128 10.76 -18.04 -6.65
C ALA A 128 10.14 -19.45 -6.73
N ARG A 129 8.80 -19.54 -6.81
CA ARG A 129 8.10 -20.82 -7.03
C ARG A 129 8.45 -21.44 -8.39
N GLY A 130 8.51 -20.62 -9.44
CA GLY A 130 8.90 -21.07 -10.78
C GLY A 130 10.33 -21.63 -10.83
N VAL A 131 11.29 -20.95 -10.20
CA VAL A 131 12.68 -21.43 -10.09
C VAL A 131 12.74 -22.74 -9.31
N LYS A 132 12.02 -22.85 -8.20
CA LYS A 132 11.98 -24.09 -7.41
C LYS A 132 11.45 -25.27 -8.25
N ALA A 133 10.31 -25.10 -8.93
CA ALA A 133 9.74 -26.15 -9.78
C ALA A 133 10.65 -26.52 -10.97
N MET A 134 11.38 -25.54 -11.52
CA MET A 134 12.39 -25.80 -12.56
C MET A 134 13.57 -26.61 -12.03
N ASN A 135 14.05 -26.32 -10.82
CA ASN A 135 15.13 -27.09 -10.20
C ASN A 135 14.69 -28.54 -9.96
N GLU A 136 13.48 -28.76 -9.44
CA GLU A 136 12.92 -30.11 -9.26
C GLU A 136 12.81 -30.86 -10.61
N THR A 137 12.42 -30.17 -11.67
CA THR A 137 12.36 -30.75 -13.03
C THR A 137 13.75 -31.10 -13.56
N ILE A 138 14.74 -30.23 -13.33
CA ILE A 138 16.14 -30.45 -13.72
C ILE A 138 16.69 -31.70 -13.01
N GLU A 139 16.47 -31.81 -11.70
CA GLU A 139 16.90 -32.98 -10.90
C GLU A 139 16.28 -34.28 -11.44
N LEU A 140 14.97 -34.29 -11.71
CA LEU A 140 14.28 -35.46 -12.29
C LEU A 140 14.80 -35.83 -13.67
N LEU A 141 15.14 -34.84 -14.51
CA LEU A 141 15.69 -35.09 -15.85
C LEU A 141 17.10 -35.66 -15.77
N ILE A 142 17.94 -35.15 -14.86
CA ILE A 142 19.28 -35.69 -14.60
C ILE A 142 19.17 -37.15 -14.17
N GLU A 143 18.31 -37.46 -13.19
CA GLU A 143 18.12 -38.83 -12.70
C GLU A 143 17.64 -39.79 -13.80
N LYS A 144 16.73 -39.33 -14.68
CA LYS A 144 16.26 -40.13 -15.82
C LYS A 144 17.37 -40.36 -16.86
N ILE A 145 18.20 -39.36 -17.14
CA ILE A 145 19.33 -39.49 -18.05
C ILE A 145 20.36 -40.49 -17.47
N GLU A 146 20.67 -40.39 -16.18
CA GLU A 146 21.59 -41.33 -15.51
C GLU A 146 21.07 -42.77 -15.56
N LYS A 147 19.79 -42.99 -15.25
CA LYS A 147 19.16 -44.32 -15.37
C LYS A 147 19.21 -44.85 -16.81
N ALA A 148 18.93 -44.00 -17.79
CA ALA A 148 18.98 -44.39 -19.19
C ALA A 148 20.41 -44.71 -19.66
N LYS A 149 21.43 -44.01 -19.13
CA LYS A 149 22.85 -44.32 -19.40
C LYS A 149 23.28 -45.66 -18.82
N VAL A 150 22.87 -45.99 -17.59
CA VAL A 150 23.18 -47.29 -16.99
C VAL A 150 22.60 -48.45 -17.81
N LEU A 151 21.42 -48.25 -18.41
CA LEU A 151 20.83 -49.26 -19.29
C LEU A 151 21.68 -49.49 -20.55
N LEU A 152 22.34 -48.47 -21.10
CA LEU A 152 23.21 -48.62 -22.28
C LEU A 152 24.43 -49.53 -22.03
N ASP A 153 24.82 -49.75 -20.77
CA ASP A 153 25.94 -50.61 -20.40
C ASP A 153 25.55 -52.11 -20.31
N ASP A 154 24.28 -52.48 -20.55
CA ASP A 154 23.85 -53.89 -20.55
C ASP A 154 24.38 -54.64 -21.79
N PRO A 155 25.23 -55.67 -21.61
CA PRO A 155 25.83 -56.42 -22.71
C PRO A 155 24.83 -57.27 -23.52
N ASN A 156 23.59 -57.43 -23.05
CA ASN A 156 22.55 -58.20 -23.74
C ASN A 156 21.58 -57.35 -24.58
N LEU A 157 21.82 -56.05 -24.70
CA LEU A 157 20.97 -55.15 -25.49
C LEU A 157 21.07 -55.43 -26.99
N THR A 158 19.91 -55.37 -27.67
CA THR A 158 19.88 -55.37 -29.13
C THR A 158 20.27 -54.01 -29.69
N GLU A 159 20.73 -53.98 -30.94
CA GLU A 159 21.08 -52.73 -31.64
C GLU A 159 19.88 -51.76 -31.76
N GLU A 160 18.66 -52.30 -31.83
CA GLU A 160 17.42 -51.54 -31.92
C GLU A 160 17.04 -50.91 -30.57
N ASP A 161 17.26 -51.62 -29.47
CA ASP A 161 17.10 -51.09 -28.12
C ASP A 161 18.15 -50.01 -27.79
N LEU A 162 19.40 -50.21 -28.21
CA LEU A 162 20.48 -49.22 -28.08
C LEU A 162 20.08 -47.88 -28.74
N LYS A 163 19.65 -47.92 -30.01
CA LYS A 163 19.16 -46.72 -30.72
C LYS A 163 18.00 -46.04 -30.01
N LYS A 164 17.07 -46.82 -29.46
CA LYS A 164 15.91 -46.30 -28.72
C LYS A 164 16.34 -45.59 -27.43
N HIS A 165 17.29 -46.16 -26.69
CA HIS A 165 17.84 -45.56 -25.47
C HIS A 165 18.66 -44.30 -25.77
N GLU A 166 19.51 -44.30 -26.81
CA GLU A 166 20.26 -43.12 -27.25
C GLU A 166 19.34 -41.97 -27.68
N SER A 167 18.28 -42.27 -28.45
CA SER A 167 17.27 -41.29 -28.85
C SER A 167 16.52 -40.70 -27.66
N SER A 168 16.21 -41.54 -26.66
CA SER A 168 15.59 -41.10 -25.41
C SER A 168 16.50 -40.16 -24.61
N ILE A 169 17.78 -40.52 -24.47
CA ILE A 169 18.79 -39.68 -23.80
C ILE A 169 18.94 -38.34 -24.51
N THR A 170 18.98 -38.34 -25.84
CA THR A 170 19.08 -37.11 -26.65
C THR A 170 17.88 -36.20 -26.38
N THR A 171 16.67 -36.74 -26.44
CA THR A 171 15.42 -36.00 -26.19
C THR A 171 15.37 -35.42 -24.76
N LEU A 172 15.77 -36.21 -23.76
CA LEU A 172 15.84 -35.79 -22.36
C LEU A 172 16.89 -34.69 -22.15
N SER A 173 18.05 -34.81 -22.80
CA SER A 173 19.15 -33.85 -22.72
C SER A 173 18.78 -32.51 -23.35
N GLU A 174 18.07 -32.52 -24.49
CA GLU A 174 17.54 -31.29 -25.10
C GLU A 174 16.50 -30.61 -24.20
N THR A 175 15.65 -31.40 -23.54
CA THR A 175 14.64 -30.90 -22.60
C THR A 175 15.28 -30.30 -21.35
N LEU A 176 16.35 -30.93 -20.85
CA LEU A 176 17.17 -30.42 -19.76
C LEU A 176 17.81 -29.09 -20.14
N TYR A 177 18.44 -29.01 -21.31
CA TYR A 177 19.09 -27.79 -21.78
C TYR A 177 18.11 -26.62 -21.88
N LYS A 178 16.92 -26.84 -22.47
CA LYS A 178 15.86 -25.83 -22.54
C LYS A 178 15.39 -25.38 -21.16
N SER A 179 15.32 -26.29 -20.20
CA SER A 179 14.92 -25.98 -18.81
C SER A 179 15.98 -25.16 -18.09
N MET A 180 17.27 -25.49 -18.27
CA MET A 180 18.40 -24.72 -17.74
C MET A 180 18.48 -23.32 -18.35
N GLU A 181 18.27 -23.19 -19.66
CA GLU A 181 18.28 -21.88 -20.34
C GLU A 181 17.17 -20.96 -19.80
N ARG A 182 15.97 -21.49 -19.58
CA ARG A 182 14.85 -20.75 -18.97
C ARG A 182 15.18 -20.34 -17.53
N ASN A 183 15.75 -21.23 -16.73
CA ASN A 183 16.14 -20.94 -15.36
C ASN A 183 17.22 -19.84 -15.30
N GLN A 184 18.19 -19.88 -16.22
CA GLN A 184 19.21 -18.84 -16.35
C GLN A 184 18.63 -17.47 -16.73
N LYS A 185 17.61 -17.43 -17.60
CA LYS A 185 16.91 -16.18 -17.95
C LYS A 185 16.21 -15.56 -16.74
N ILE A 186 15.52 -16.36 -15.92
CA ILE A 186 14.84 -15.89 -14.70
C ILE A 186 15.87 -15.43 -13.64
N THR A 187 16.96 -16.18 -13.50
CA THR A 187 18.04 -15.83 -12.56
C THR A 187 18.69 -14.50 -12.94
N LYS A 188 18.83 -14.20 -14.25
CA LYS A 188 19.36 -12.92 -14.74
C LYS A 188 18.44 -11.72 -14.50
N SER A 189 17.11 -11.90 -14.48
CA SER A 189 16.14 -10.82 -14.24
C SER A 189 15.84 -10.57 -12.75
N THR A 190 16.26 -11.47 -11.87
CA THR A 190 16.06 -11.37 -10.42
C THR A 190 16.80 -10.17 -9.80
N PRO A 191 18.08 -9.88 -10.13
CA PRO A 191 18.78 -8.69 -9.66
C PRO A 191 18.12 -7.36 -10.07
N GLU A 192 17.58 -7.28 -11.29
CA GLU A 192 16.87 -6.09 -11.78
C GLU A 192 15.59 -5.84 -10.97
N SER A 193 14.85 -6.91 -10.67
CA SER A 193 13.65 -6.88 -9.83
C SER A 193 13.98 -6.44 -8.39
N LEU A 194 15.09 -6.93 -7.83
CA LEU A 194 15.61 -6.51 -6.52
C LEU A 194 15.97 -5.02 -6.48
N LYS A 195 16.68 -4.53 -7.51
CA LYS A 195 17.07 -3.12 -7.63
C LYS A 195 15.84 -2.20 -7.70
N ALA A 196 14.83 -2.58 -8.47
CA ALA A 196 13.56 -1.83 -8.53
C ALA A 196 12.88 -1.73 -7.16
N ILE A 197 12.94 -2.79 -6.34
CA ILE A 197 12.39 -2.81 -4.98
C ILE A 197 13.22 -1.93 -4.04
N GLU A 198 14.54 -1.94 -4.14
CA GLU A 198 15.41 -1.05 -3.35
C GLU A 198 15.18 0.43 -3.69
N ASP A 199 15.01 0.74 -4.98
CA ASP A 199 14.68 2.08 -5.47
C ASP A 199 13.33 2.55 -4.91
N LEU A 200 12.30 1.70 -4.96
CA LEU A 200 10.99 1.98 -4.37
C LEU A 200 11.03 2.13 -2.85
N LYS A 201 11.74 1.25 -2.13
CA LYS A 201 11.93 1.38 -0.67
C LYS A 201 12.58 2.72 -0.30
N ARG A 202 13.55 3.16 -1.11
CA ARG A 202 14.21 4.46 -0.92
C ARG A 202 13.27 5.62 -1.19
N ILE A 203 12.42 5.55 -2.23
CA ILE A 203 11.40 6.56 -2.51
C ILE A 203 10.40 6.64 -1.34
N VAL A 204 9.86 5.51 -0.88
CA VAL A 204 8.92 5.45 0.25
C VAL A 204 9.55 6.03 1.52
N ARG A 205 10.80 5.66 1.85
CA ARG A 205 11.51 6.23 3.00
C ARG A 205 11.75 7.73 2.85
N ALA A 206 12.02 8.22 1.64
CA ALA A 206 12.18 9.65 1.38
C ALA A 206 10.85 10.41 1.54
N GLU A 207 9.73 9.82 1.12
CA GLU A 207 8.38 10.36 1.34
C GLU A 207 8.04 10.41 2.84
N GLU A 208 8.34 9.35 3.58
CA GLU A 208 8.19 9.31 5.04
C GLU A 208 9.07 10.35 5.75
N SER A 209 10.28 10.57 5.26
CA SER A 209 11.24 11.54 5.82
C SER A 209 10.82 12.97 5.56
N LYS A 210 10.35 13.29 4.34
CA LYS A 210 9.77 14.61 4.01
C LYS A 210 8.53 14.91 4.84
N SER A 211 7.70 13.91 5.11
CA SER A 211 6.57 14.02 6.04
C SER A 211 7.02 14.40 7.46
N LYS A 212 8.15 13.85 7.93
CA LYS A 212 8.77 14.18 9.24
C LYS A 212 9.44 15.55 9.29
N GLU A 213 10.08 16.01 8.20
CA GLU A 213 10.67 17.36 8.14
C GLU A 213 9.60 18.46 8.16
N ILE A 214 8.46 18.25 7.47
CA ILE A 214 7.32 19.18 7.49
C ILE A 214 6.73 19.29 8.90
N THR A 215 6.84 18.24 9.73
CA THR A 215 6.40 18.26 11.14
C THR A 215 7.42 18.91 12.10
N GLY A 216 8.66 19.13 11.67
CA GLY A 216 9.74 19.77 12.46
C GLY A 216 9.86 21.29 12.31
N GLY A 217 9.07 21.93 11.44
CA GLY A 217 9.16 23.35 11.10
C GLY A 217 8.66 24.33 12.17
N LYS A 218 9.19 24.29 13.41
CA LYS A 218 9.11 25.44 14.34
C LYS A 218 10.34 26.33 14.14
N ARG A 219 10.10 27.45 13.44
CA ARG A 219 10.84 28.73 13.39
C ARG A 219 12.18 28.80 14.14
N LYS A 220 13.25 29.10 13.39
CA LYS A 220 14.41 29.86 13.89
C LYS A 220 14.41 31.23 13.18
N GLY A 221 14.33 32.31 13.95
CA GLY A 221 14.63 33.68 13.50
C GLY A 221 13.46 34.53 13.02
N ASN A 222 12.81 35.25 13.96
CA ASN A 222 12.48 36.69 13.87
C ASN A 222 11.60 37.05 15.07
N ARG A 223 12.23 37.11 16.25
CA ARG A 223 11.85 38.06 17.28
C ARG A 223 12.83 39.21 17.11
N GLU A 224 12.38 40.30 16.49
CA GLU A 224 13.02 41.58 16.76
C GLU A 224 12.62 41.98 18.18
N ASP A 225 13.64 42.23 19.00
CA ASP A 225 13.52 42.75 20.35
C ASP A 225 12.83 44.12 20.35
N PRO A 226 11.88 44.38 21.26
CA PRO A 226 11.44 45.74 21.52
C PRO A 226 12.57 46.48 22.24
N LYS A 227 13.43 47.16 21.46
CA LYS A 227 14.38 48.10 22.04
C LYS A 227 13.62 49.31 22.58
N LYS A 228 13.65 49.39 23.92
CA LYS A 228 13.52 50.62 24.70
C LYS A 228 14.28 51.78 24.05
N LYS A 229 13.58 52.88 23.75
CA LYS A 229 13.90 54.25 24.21
C LYS A 229 12.72 55.16 23.91
#